data_AF-A0A5I9Z6K0-F1
#
_entry.id   AF-A0A5I9Z6K0-F1
#
_cell.length_a   1.000
_cell.length_b   1.000
_cell.length_c   1.000
_cell.angle_alpha   90.00
_cell.angle_beta   90.00
_cell.angle_gamma   90.00
#
_symmetry.space_group_name_H-M   'P 1'
#
loop_
_entity.id
_entity.type
_entity.pdbx_description
1 polymer ?
#
loop_
_entity_poly.entity_id
_entity_poly.type
_entity_poly.pdbx_seq_one_letter_code
_entity_poly.pdbx_strand_id
1 'polypeptide(L)'
;MARIQYNRDWGNYLEVYDCDSLTDMNEKLYQHCADTMGANSPYIVVEYPVYLRDIYSVQEPGKLTRIGYVSLVYENDADGYVAHHYTLDKKELSDEWSAVRFYGGEYGFKTEEK
;
A
#
# COMPACT_ATOMS: atom_id res chain seq x y z
N MET A 1 4.82 13.92 -6.51
CA MET A 1 3.33 14.00 -6.36
C MET A 1 2.86 12.56 -6.31
N ALA A 2 2.79 12.00 -5.11
CA ALA A 2 2.44 10.61 -4.84
C ALA A 2 1.28 10.11 -5.71
N ARG A 3 1.41 8.94 -6.33
CA ARG A 3 0.32 8.33 -7.09
C ARG A 3 0.13 6.88 -6.65
N ILE A 4 -1.02 6.64 -6.05
CA ILE A 4 -1.56 5.30 -5.84
C ILE A 4 -2.54 5.03 -6.97
N GLN A 5 -2.38 3.91 -7.65
CA GLN A 5 -3.32 3.42 -8.65
C GLN A 5 -3.87 2.07 -8.21
N TYR A 6 -5.20 1.98 -8.19
CA TYR A 6 -5.89 0.74 -7.97
C TYR A 6 -6.10 0.01 -9.29
N ASN A 7 -5.59 -1.21 -9.38
CA ASN A 7 -5.65 -2.00 -10.60
C ASN A 7 -6.40 -3.31 -10.35
N ARG A 8 -7.24 -3.71 -11.30
CA ARG A 8 -8.07 -4.94 -11.20
C ARG A 8 -7.60 -6.06 -12.12
N ASP A 9 -6.73 -5.74 -13.06
CA ASP A 9 -6.34 -6.59 -14.18
C ASP A 9 -5.70 -7.90 -13.70
N TRP A 10 -4.98 -7.88 -12.58
CA TRP A 10 -4.29 -9.05 -11.98
C TRP A 10 -4.79 -9.42 -10.58
N GLY A 11 -6.08 -9.16 -10.29
CA GLY A 11 -6.69 -9.60 -9.02
C GLY A 11 -6.58 -8.59 -7.88
N ASN A 12 -6.95 -7.34 -8.16
CA ASN A 12 -7.05 -6.22 -7.20
C ASN A 12 -5.75 -5.94 -6.45
N TYR A 13 -4.95 -4.98 -6.96
CA TYR A 13 -3.69 -4.59 -6.33
C TYR A 13 -3.52 -3.07 -6.29
N LEU A 14 -2.70 -2.61 -5.35
CA LEU A 14 -2.29 -1.23 -5.23
C LEU A 14 -0.92 -1.06 -5.88
N GLU A 15 -0.85 -0.15 -6.84
CA GLU A 15 0.40 0.28 -7.43
C GLU A 15 0.78 1.64 -6.86
N VAL A 16 2.03 1.78 -6.42
CA VAL A 16 2.53 2.98 -5.76
C VAL A 16 3.79 3.45 -6.48
N TYR A 17 3.89 4.77 -6.72
CA TYR A 17 5.10 5.41 -7.23
C TYR A 17 5.14 6.89 -6.84
N ASP A 18 6.35 7.46 -6.90
CA ASP A 18 6.63 8.89 -6.65
C ASP A 18 6.07 9.39 -5.30
N CYS A 19 6.10 8.52 -4.26
CA CYS A 19 5.47 8.81 -2.98
C CYS A 19 6.39 9.56 -2.02
N ASP A 20 6.12 10.85 -1.87
CA ASP A 20 6.89 11.78 -1.05
C ASP A 20 6.48 11.80 0.45
N SER A 21 5.28 11.32 0.79
CA SER A 21 4.77 11.34 2.16
C SER A 21 3.77 10.22 2.47
N LEU A 22 3.89 9.62 3.65
CA LEU A 22 2.96 8.61 4.16
C LEU A 22 1.56 9.19 4.38
N THR A 23 1.44 10.45 4.77
CA THR A 23 0.14 11.11 4.97
C THR A 23 -0.69 11.09 3.69
N ASP A 24 -0.10 11.51 2.56
CA ASP A 24 -0.79 11.53 1.26
C ASP A 24 -1.17 10.11 0.79
N MET A 25 -0.32 9.11 1.08
CA MET A 25 -0.62 7.71 0.81
C MET A 25 -1.83 7.21 1.62
N ASN A 26 -1.85 7.48 2.93
CA ASN A 26 -2.95 7.10 3.80
C ASN A 26 -4.24 7.81 3.38
N GLU A 27 -4.20 9.12 3.07
CA GLU A 27 -5.37 9.86 2.59
C GLU A 27 -5.98 9.24 1.32
N LYS A 28 -5.13 8.82 0.36
CA LYS A 28 -5.61 8.15 -0.86
C LYS A 28 -6.19 6.76 -0.60
N LEU A 29 -5.62 6.01 0.34
CA LEU A 29 -6.17 4.73 0.77
C LEU A 29 -7.53 4.93 1.45
N TYR A 30 -7.66 5.93 2.31
CA TYR A 30 -8.91 6.27 2.98
C TYR A 30 -9.98 6.71 1.99
N GLN A 31 -9.63 7.55 1.02
CA GLN A 31 -10.55 7.95 -0.05
C GLN A 31 -11.02 6.72 -0.84
N HIS A 32 -10.11 5.83 -1.20
CA HIS A 32 -10.46 4.58 -1.88
C HIS A 32 -11.43 3.72 -1.06
N CYS A 33 -11.20 3.59 0.26
CA CYS A 33 -12.14 2.90 1.17
C CYS A 33 -13.51 3.56 1.18
N ALA A 34 -13.56 4.88 1.33
CA ALA A 34 -14.81 5.63 1.36
C ALA A 34 -15.61 5.40 0.06
N ASP A 35 -14.93 5.45 -1.09
CA ASP A 35 -15.56 5.33 -2.41
C ASP A 35 -16.02 3.90 -2.74
N THR A 36 -15.30 2.88 -2.27
CA THR A 36 -15.54 1.47 -2.68
C THR A 36 -16.19 0.61 -1.60
N MET A 37 -15.84 0.82 -0.34
CA MET A 37 -16.28 0.00 0.81
C MET A 37 -17.37 0.69 1.62
N GLY A 38 -17.26 2.01 1.82
CA GLY A 38 -18.19 2.81 2.62
C GLY A 38 -19.65 2.71 2.18
N ALA A 39 -19.89 2.47 0.89
CA ALA A 39 -21.23 2.31 0.33
C ALA A 39 -21.80 0.88 0.43
N ASN A 40 -20.95 -0.16 0.57
CA ASN A 40 -21.37 -1.55 0.36
C ASN A 40 -21.30 -2.43 1.62
N SER A 41 -20.34 -2.20 2.53
CA SER A 41 -20.28 -2.91 3.82
C SER A 41 -19.27 -2.24 4.75
N PRO A 42 -19.70 -1.56 5.83
CA PRO A 42 -18.80 -0.82 6.73
C PRO A 42 -17.89 -1.73 7.58
N TYR A 43 -18.10 -3.04 7.59
CA TYR A 43 -17.31 -4.00 8.36
C TYR A 43 -16.40 -4.89 7.50
N ILE A 44 -16.25 -4.57 6.21
CA ILE A 44 -15.42 -5.38 5.33
C ILE A 44 -13.93 -5.10 5.60
N VAL A 45 -13.17 -6.18 5.80
CA VAL A 45 -11.71 -6.14 5.80
C VAL A 45 -11.27 -6.44 4.38
N VAL A 46 -10.56 -5.51 3.75
CA VAL A 46 -10.01 -5.72 2.41
C VAL A 46 -8.51 -5.65 2.46
N GLU A 47 -7.88 -6.70 1.95
CA GLU A 47 -6.44 -6.78 1.82
C GLU A 47 -6.04 -6.61 0.35
N TYR A 48 -5.11 -5.70 0.09
CA TYR A 48 -4.53 -5.48 -1.22
C TYR A 48 -3.03 -5.76 -1.21
N PRO A 49 -2.50 -6.54 -2.17
CA PRO A 49 -1.07 -6.57 -2.42
C PRO A 49 -0.61 -5.21 -2.95
N VAL A 50 0.54 -4.76 -2.48
CA VAL A 50 1.14 -3.48 -2.87
C VAL A 50 2.38 -3.71 -3.74
N TYR A 51 2.42 -3.03 -4.87
CA TYR A 51 3.51 -3.04 -5.82
C TYR A 51 4.10 -1.64 -5.96
N LEU A 52 5.41 -1.53 -5.75
CA LEU A 52 6.17 -0.34 -6.06
C LEU A 52 6.56 -0.36 -7.54
N ARG A 53 6.15 0.67 -8.29
CA ARG A 53 6.60 0.87 -9.67
C ARG A 53 7.90 1.65 -9.67
N ASP A 54 8.96 1.05 -10.19
CA ASP A 54 10.22 1.74 -10.40
C ASP A 54 10.14 2.60 -11.66
N ILE A 55 9.95 3.90 -11.47
CA ILE A 55 9.88 4.89 -12.56
C ILE A 55 11.25 5.49 -12.90
N TYR A 56 12.29 5.19 -12.13
CA TYR A 56 13.62 5.75 -12.29
C TYR A 56 14.63 4.75 -12.85
N SER A 57 14.31 3.45 -12.87
CA SER A 57 15.15 2.42 -13.47
C SER A 57 15.33 2.66 -14.97
N VAL A 58 16.60 2.78 -15.38
CA VAL A 58 17.01 2.89 -16.78
C VAL A 58 16.93 1.54 -17.49
N GLN A 59 17.05 0.43 -16.76
CA GLN A 59 17.10 -0.93 -17.33
C GLN A 59 15.72 -1.54 -17.49
N GLU A 60 14.84 -1.34 -16.51
CA GLU A 60 13.48 -1.89 -16.49
C GLU A 60 12.47 -0.81 -16.05
N PRO A 61 12.27 0.23 -16.87
CA PRO A 61 11.35 1.32 -16.54
C PRO A 61 9.92 0.77 -16.38
N GLY A 62 9.31 1.06 -15.24
CA GLY A 62 7.95 0.63 -14.93
C GLY A 62 7.85 -0.76 -14.30
N LYS A 63 8.97 -1.38 -13.91
CA LYS A 63 8.96 -2.66 -13.19
C LYS A 63 8.14 -2.55 -11.91
N LEU A 64 7.22 -3.50 -11.74
CA LEU A 64 6.42 -3.63 -10.52
C LEU A 64 7.08 -4.63 -9.57
N THR A 65 7.50 -4.15 -8.41
CA THR A 65 8.06 -4.98 -7.33
C THR A 65 7.06 -5.06 -6.21
N ARG A 66 6.65 -6.28 -5.82
CA ARG A 66 5.74 -6.45 -4.69
C ARG A 66 6.50 -6.13 -3.40
N ILE A 67 5.98 -5.20 -2.62
CA ILE A 67 6.61 -4.72 -1.37
C ILE A 67 5.88 -5.23 -0.11
N GLY A 68 4.63 -5.67 -0.27
CA GLY A 68 3.87 -6.37 0.76
C GLY A 68 2.38 -6.18 0.57
N TYR A 69 1.67 -5.84 1.64
CA TYR A 69 0.22 -5.78 1.67
C TYR A 69 -0.28 -4.60 2.49
N VAL A 70 -1.46 -4.11 2.15
CA VAL A 70 -2.22 -3.16 2.96
C VAL A 70 -3.57 -3.78 3.26
N SER A 71 -3.93 -3.82 4.54
CA SER A 71 -5.28 -4.16 4.98
C SER A 71 -6.00 -2.88 5.37
N LEU A 72 -7.25 -2.77 4.93
CA LEU A 72 -8.11 -1.63 5.17
C LEU A 72 -9.28 -2.12 6.01
N VAL A 73 -9.39 -1.56 7.22
CA VAL A 73 -10.32 -2.01 8.26
C VAL A 73 -11.03 -0.81 8.85
N TYR A 74 -12.34 -0.90 9.08
CA TYR A 74 -13.05 0.09 9.88
C TYR A 74 -12.84 -0.21 11.37
N GLU A 75 -12.27 0.74 12.10
CA GLU A 75 -12.04 0.63 13.54
C GLU A 75 -12.98 1.58 14.29
N ASN A 76 -13.81 1.01 15.17
CA ASN A 76 -14.75 1.80 15.97
C ASN A 76 -14.03 2.79 16.90
N ASP A 77 -12.86 2.40 17.44
CA ASP A 77 -12.05 3.26 18.31
C ASP A 77 -11.46 4.47 17.57
N ALA A 78 -11.18 4.34 16.27
CA ALA A 78 -10.70 5.42 15.42
C ALA A 78 -11.83 6.21 14.74
N ASP A 79 -13.08 5.78 14.92
CA ASP A 79 -14.27 6.26 14.21
C ASP A 79 -14.03 6.42 12.69
N GLY A 80 -13.36 5.43 12.10
CA GLY A 80 -12.87 5.56 10.73
C GLY A 80 -12.17 4.33 10.16
N TYR A 81 -11.82 4.41 8.89
CA TYR A 81 -10.99 3.40 8.24
C TYR A 81 -9.53 3.61 8.62
N VAL A 82 -8.86 2.53 8.99
CA VAL A 82 -7.44 2.47 9.32
C VAL A 82 -6.73 1.58 8.31
N ALA A 83 -5.57 2.04 7.84
CA ALA A 83 -4.71 1.32 6.92
C ALA A 83 -3.57 0.63 7.68
N HIS A 84 -3.63 -0.69 7.71
CA HIS A 84 -2.59 -1.54 8.31
C HIS A 84 -1.63 -2.01 7.22
N HIS A 85 -0.34 -1.87 7.47
CA HIS A 85 0.70 -2.19 6.50
C HIS A 85 1.40 -3.48 6.91
N TYR A 86 1.65 -4.38 5.96
CA TYR A 86 2.28 -5.67 6.22
C TYR A 86 3.41 -5.94 5.23
N THR A 87 4.49 -6.55 5.73
CA THR A 87 5.57 -7.06 4.88
C THR A 87 5.10 -8.23 4.00
N LEU A 88 5.96 -8.67 3.07
CA LEU A 88 5.71 -9.87 2.26
C LEU A 88 5.44 -11.13 3.11
N ASP A 89 6.03 -11.21 4.30
CA ASP A 89 5.86 -12.30 5.27
C ASP A 89 4.65 -12.09 6.21
N LYS A 90 3.75 -11.15 5.90
CA LYS A 90 2.55 -10.83 6.70
C LYS A 90 2.84 -10.32 8.11
N LYS A 91 4.02 -9.73 8.35
CA LYS A 91 4.31 -9.05 9.61
C LYS A 91 3.78 -7.63 9.53
N GLU A 92 2.98 -7.25 10.51
CA GLU A 92 2.43 -5.91 10.63
C GLU A 92 3.52 -4.89 10.93
N LEU A 93 3.44 -3.73 10.27
CA LEU A 93 4.31 -2.59 10.47
C LEU A 93 3.55 -1.60 11.37
N SER A 94 3.86 -1.65 12.66
CA SER A 94 3.13 -0.92 13.71
C SER A 94 3.52 0.55 13.87
N ASP A 95 4.55 1.02 13.17
CA ASP A 95 5.07 2.38 13.30
C ASP A 95 5.14 3.13 11.96
N GLU A 96 5.02 4.45 12.05
CA GLU A 96 4.99 5.36 10.91
C GLU A 96 6.26 5.27 10.05
N TRP A 97 7.42 5.08 10.68
CA TRP A 97 8.71 5.00 9.99
C TRP A 97 8.86 3.71 9.20
N SER A 98 8.35 2.60 9.73
CA SER A 98 8.25 1.33 9.03
C SER A 98 7.32 1.42 7.82
N ALA A 99 6.19 2.13 7.93
CA ALA A 99 5.31 2.37 6.78
C ALA A 99 5.99 3.26 5.71
N VAL A 100 6.77 4.27 6.09
CA VAL A 100 7.59 5.06 5.14
C VAL A 100 8.62 4.18 4.42
N ARG A 101 9.36 3.34 5.16
CA ARG A 101 10.34 2.40 4.58
C ARG A 101 9.69 1.39 3.65
N PHE A 102 8.46 0.98 3.97
CA PHE A 102 7.67 0.09 3.14
C PHE A 102 7.40 0.64 1.76
N TYR A 103 6.92 1.87 1.67
CA TYR A 103 6.69 2.51 0.38
C TYR A 103 8.00 2.94 -0.32
N GLY A 104 9.09 3.07 0.43
CA GLY A 104 10.46 3.14 -0.13
C GLY A 104 10.97 1.82 -0.70
N GLY A 105 10.24 0.71 -0.50
CA GLY A 105 10.54 -0.61 -1.05
C GLY A 105 11.48 -1.48 -0.21
N GLU A 106 11.86 -1.05 1.00
CA GLU A 106 12.82 -1.74 1.88
C GLU A 106 12.42 -3.21 2.15
N TYR A 107 11.13 -3.54 2.17
CA TYR A 107 10.64 -4.90 2.40
C TYR A 107 10.37 -5.74 1.14
N GLY A 108 10.36 -5.13 -0.04
CA GLY A 108 10.17 -5.84 -1.32
C GLY A 108 11.48 -6.09 -2.06
N PHE A 109 12.45 -5.20 -1.88
CA PHE A 109 13.82 -5.41 -2.33
C PHE A 109 14.53 -6.31 -1.33
N LYS A 110 14.36 -7.64 -1.45
CA LYS A 110 15.35 -8.54 -0.84
C LYS A 110 16.68 -8.17 -1.48
N THR A 111 17.56 -7.51 -0.73
CA THR A 111 18.98 -7.50 -1.03
C THR A 111 19.39 -8.97 -1.07
N GLU A 112 19.63 -9.49 -2.27
CA GLU A 112 20.45 -10.70 -2.38
C GLU A 112 21.81 -10.30 -1.79
N GLU A 113 22.04 -10.65 -0.52
CA GLU A 113 23.38 -10.67 0.05
C GLU A 113 24.21 -11.61 -0.82
N LYS A 114 25.15 -11.02 -1.55
CA LYS A 114 26.14 -11.71 -2.39
C LYS A 114 27.13 -12.51 -1.55
#